data_AF-A0A1F5MJX5-F1
#
_entry.id   AF-A0A1F5MJX5-F1
#
_cell.length_a   1.000
_cell.length_b   1.000
_cell.length_c   1.000
_cell.angle_alpha   90.00
_cell.angle_beta   90.00
_cell.angle_gamma   90.00
#
_symmetry.space_group_name_H-M   'P 1'
#
loop_
_entity.id
_entity.type
_entity.pdbx_description
1 polymer ?
#
loop_
_entity_poly.entity_id
_entity_poly.type
_entity_poly.pdbx_seq_one_letter_code
_entity_poly.pdbx_strand_id
1 'polypeptide(L)'
;MSGKPIGTIYFYLISAASLALIVVGIFTSTNLLINLTQYEQYPLQYLAEDCENFRTPVKSPYPAETIPTASISAKESEDLKRSCTQRIERERKERKLEDIKNSLLFTLVGTILFAIHFPLARKQSHDD
;
A
#
# COMPACT_ATOMS: atom_id res chain seq x y z
N MET A 1 27.70 17.05 -34.42
CA MET A 1 27.02 17.65 -33.25
C MET A 1 25.53 17.35 -33.36
N SER A 2 25.05 16.23 -32.78
CA SER A 2 23.64 15.77 -32.94
C SER A 2 23.12 15.04 -31.69
N GLY A 3 23.54 15.48 -30.50
CA GLY A 3 23.09 14.89 -29.22
C GLY A 3 22.17 15.80 -28.38
N LYS A 4 22.12 17.10 -28.72
CA LYS A 4 21.34 18.10 -27.97
C LYS A 4 19.83 17.83 -27.92
N PRO A 5 19.13 17.54 -29.04
CA PRO A 5 17.68 17.31 -28.98
C PRO A 5 17.34 16.01 -28.23
N ILE A 6 18.22 15.01 -28.27
CA ILE A 6 18.04 13.73 -27.55
C ILE A 6 18.10 13.96 -26.04
N GLY A 7 19.02 14.83 -25.57
CA GLY A 7 19.12 15.22 -24.17
C GLY A 7 17.86 15.95 -23.68
N THR A 8 17.39 16.94 -24.42
CA THR A 8 16.20 17.72 -24.06
C THR A 8 14.96 16.84 -23.92
N ILE A 9 14.74 15.92 -24.87
CA ILE A 9 13.62 14.96 -24.81
C ILE A 9 13.71 14.06 -23.57
N TYR A 10 14.91 13.57 -23.23
CA TYR A 10 15.12 12.75 -22.03
C TYR A 10 14.73 13.49 -20.74
N PHE A 11 15.15 14.74 -20.58
CA PHE A 11 14.81 15.52 -19.37
C PHE A 11 13.30 15.81 -19.28
N TYR A 12 12.61 16.04 -20.40
CA TYR A 12 11.15 16.17 -20.40
C TYR A 12 10.43 14.87 -20.05
N LEU A 13 10.90 13.73 -20.55
CA LEU A 13 10.33 12.41 -20.20
C LEU A 13 10.47 12.13 -18.70
N ILE A 14 11.63 12.39 -18.10
CA ILE A 14 11.83 12.23 -16.65
C ILE A 14 11.00 13.23 -15.85
N SER A 15 10.88 14.48 -16.34
CA SER A 15 10.04 15.49 -15.68
C SER A 15 8.55 15.08 -15.70
N ALA A 16 8.07 14.50 -16.80
CA ALA A 16 6.71 13.97 -16.88
C ALA A 16 6.49 12.76 -15.95
N ALA A 17 7.43 11.82 -15.92
CA ALA A 17 7.37 10.67 -15.02
C ALA A 17 7.41 11.08 -13.54
N SER A 18 8.27 12.04 -13.18
CA SER A 18 8.36 12.56 -11.81
C SER A 18 7.10 13.33 -11.39
N LEU A 19 6.48 14.08 -12.30
CA LEU A 19 5.17 14.68 -12.05
C LEU A 19 4.10 13.62 -11.77
N ALA A 20 4.07 12.53 -12.54
CA ALA A 20 3.16 11.41 -12.29
C ALA A 20 3.40 10.78 -10.90
N LEU A 21 4.66 10.61 -10.48
CA LEU A 21 4.99 10.12 -9.13
C LEU A 21 4.48 11.07 -8.03
N ILE A 22 4.62 12.39 -8.23
CA ILE A 22 4.09 13.39 -7.28
C ILE A 22 2.57 13.24 -7.15
N VAL A 23 1.85 13.13 -8.28
CA VAL A 23 0.39 12.96 -8.27
C VAL A 23 -0.01 11.70 -7.49
N VAL A 24 0.65 10.56 -7.75
CA VAL A 24 0.42 9.31 -7.00
C VAL A 24 0.78 9.48 -5.51
N GLY A 25 1.85 10.21 -5.22
CA GLY A 25 2.26 10.58 -3.85
C GLY A 25 1.18 11.37 -3.11
N ILE A 26 0.52 12.33 -3.77
CA ILE A 26 -0.59 13.09 -3.18
C ILE A 26 -1.76 12.17 -2.88
N PHE A 27 -2.21 11.35 -3.84
CA PHE A 27 -3.32 10.42 -3.63
C PHE A 27 -3.07 9.44 -2.47
N THR A 28 -1.87 8.85 -2.42
CA THR A 28 -1.49 7.93 -1.32
C THR A 28 -1.40 8.65 0.02
N SER A 29 -0.90 9.89 0.04
CA SER A 29 -0.86 10.71 1.27
C SER A 29 -2.26 11.08 1.77
N THR A 30 -3.17 11.45 0.88
CA THR A 30 -4.57 11.71 1.24
C THR A 30 -5.25 10.47 1.79
N ASN A 31 -5.07 9.32 1.14
CA ASN A 31 -5.61 8.04 1.64
C ASN A 31 -5.05 7.68 3.02
N LEU A 32 -3.74 7.85 3.22
CA LEU A 32 -3.12 7.67 4.53
C LEU A 32 -3.73 8.59 5.59
N LEU A 33 -3.94 9.87 5.26
CA LEU A 33 -4.54 10.84 6.19
C LEU A 33 -5.98 10.47 6.54
N ILE A 34 -6.78 10.07 5.56
CA ILE A 34 -8.15 9.58 5.78
C ILE A 34 -8.13 8.35 6.68
N ASN A 35 -7.27 7.37 6.38
CA ASN A 35 -7.15 6.13 7.13
C ASN A 35 -6.70 6.35 8.59
N LEU A 36 -5.94 7.41 8.86
CA LEU A 36 -5.49 7.78 10.20
C LEU A 36 -6.52 8.59 11.00
N THR A 37 -7.40 9.34 10.34
CA THR A 37 -8.30 10.30 11.00
C THR A 37 -9.73 9.80 11.11
N GLN A 38 -10.20 9.00 10.15
CA GLN A 38 -11.59 8.55 10.08
C GLN A 38 -11.83 7.22 10.82
N TYR A 39 -10.80 6.43 11.07
CA TYR A 39 -10.93 5.11 11.68
C TYR A 39 -10.18 5.02 13.01
N GLU A 40 -10.82 4.43 14.03
CA GLU A 40 -10.16 4.15 15.31
C GLU A 40 -9.01 3.14 15.15
N GLN A 41 -9.17 2.20 14.22
CA GLN A 41 -8.18 1.19 13.87
C GLN A 41 -7.88 1.30 12.39
N TYR A 42 -6.59 1.21 12.03
CA TYR A 42 -6.18 1.28 10.64
C TYR A 42 -6.92 0.20 9.83
N PRO A 43 -7.59 0.57 8.71
CA PRO A 43 -8.41 -0.37 7.96
C PRO A 43 -7.56 -1.49 7.36
N LEU A 44 -8.11 -2.70 7.37
CA LEU A 44 -7.52 -3.86 6.71
C LEU A 44 -7.78 -3.79 5.20
N GLN A 45 -6.91 -4.43 4.42
CA GLN A 45 -7.11 -4.53 2.97
C GLN A 45 -8.23 -5.51 2.62
N TYR A 46 -8.42 -6.55 3.43
CA TYR A 46 -9.46 -7.55 3.29
C TYR A 46 -10.39 -7.51 4.51
N LEU A 47 -11.62 -8.01 4.34
CA LEU A 47 -12.58 -8.10 5.44
C LEU A 47 -11.95 -8.90 6.60
N ALA A 48 -11.99 -8.34 7.81
CA ALA A 48 -11.44 -8.98 9.00
C ALA A 48 -12.05 -10.38 9.19
N GLU A 49 -11.21 -11.40 9.44
CA GLU A 49 -11.68 -12.68 9.95
C GLU A 49 -12.39 -12.45 11.30
N ASP A 50 -13.56 -13.05 11.47
CA ASP A 50 -14.27 -13.05 12.75
C ASP A 50 -13.53 -13.95 13.73
N CYS A 51 -12.61 -13.36 14.50
CA CYS A 51 -11.83 -14.10 15.49
C CYS A 51 -12.68 -14.61 16.66
N GLU A 52 -13.92 -14.16 16.87
CA GLU A 52 -14.78 -14.68 17.93
C GLU A 52 -15.50 -15.97 17.49
N ASN A 53 -15.83 -16.07 16.20
CA ASN A 53 -16.63 -17.15 15.62
C ASN A 53 -15.83 -18.15 14.77
N PHE A 54 -14.64 -18.58 15.22
CA PHE A 54 -13.87 -19.68 14.60
C PHE A 54 -14.59 -21.04 14.51
N ARG A 55 -15.85 -21.14 14.97
CA ARG A 55 -16.66 -22.36 14.95
C ARG A 55 -17.37 -22.66 13.64
N THR A 56 -17.43 -21.73 12.69
CA THR A 56 -18.06 -22.01 11.41
C THR A 56 -17.01 -22.20 10.33
N PRO A 57 -16.72 -23.45 9.91
CA PRO A 57 -16.03 -23.64 8.65
C PRO A 57 -16.84 -22.91 7.56
N VAL A 58 -16.15 -22.10 6.77
CA VAL A 58 -16.69 -21.47 5.57
C VAL A 58 -17.44 -22.56 4.81
N LYS A 59 -18.75 -22.37 4.55
CA LYS A 59 -19.56 -23.29 3.76
C LYS A 59 -18.93 -23.39 2.36
N SER A 60 -18.04 -24.36 2.18
CA SER A 60 -17.61 -24.81 0.86
C SER A 60 -18.85 -25.36 0.12
N PRO A 61 -19.00 -25.09 -1.19
CA PRO A 61 -20.11 -25.62 -1.98
C PRO A 61 -20.03 -27.14 -2.22
N TYR A 62 -18.98 -27.81 -1.71
CA TYR A 62 -18.81 -29.25 -1.81
C TYR A 62 -19.41 -29.97 -0.57
N PRO A 63 -20.10 -31.10 -0.75
CA PRO A 63 -20.70 -31.85 0.36
C PRO A 63 -19.60 -32.29 1.33
N ALA A 64 -19.76 -31.93 2.59
CA ALA A 64 -18.83 -32.28 3.65
C ALA A 64 -18.80 -33.80 3.84
N GLU A 65 -17.68 -34.44 3.54
CA GLU A 65 -17.34 -35.69 4.23
C GLU A 65 -17.30 -35.37 5.72
N THR A 66 -18.08 -36.10 6.50
CA THR A 66 -18.18 -35.96 7.96
C THR A 66 -16.87 -36.40 8.61
N ILE A 67 -15.85 -35.54 8.55
CA ILE A 67 -14.66 -35.67 9.37
C ILE A 67 -15.12 -35.40 10.82
N PRO A 68 -14.87 -36.31 11.77
CA PRO A 68 -15.28 -36.13 13.16
C PRO A 68 -14.70 -34.80 13.64
N THR A 69 -15.60 -33.86 13.93
CA THR A 69 -15.25 -32.55 14.45
C THR A 69 -14.81 -32.76 15.90
N ALA A 70 -13.53 -33.08 16.09
CA ALA A 70 -12.94 -33.13 17.42
C ALA A 70 -13.22 -31.77 18.08
N SER A 71 -13.95 -31.77 19.20
CA SER A 71 -14.22 -30.55 19.94
C SER A 71 -12.89 -29.99 20.42
N ILE A 72 -12.45 -28.91 19.79
CA ILE A 72 -11.28 -28.14 20.17
C ILE A 72 -11.37 -27.84 21.67
N SER A 73 -10.30 -28.12 22.42
CA SER A 73 -10.29 -27.86 23.86
C SER A 73 -10.47 -26.37 24.14
N ALA A 74 -11.03 -25.99 25.30
CA ALA A 74 -11.22 -24.58 25.65
C ALA A 74 -9.90 -23.77 25.55
N LYS A 75 -8.78 -24.40 25.94
CA LYS A 75 -7.44 -23.82 25.83
C LYS A 75 -7.00 -23.61 24.38
N GLU A 76 -7.21 -24.60 23.53
CA GLU A 76 -6.85 -24.52 22.10
C GLU A 76 -7.72 -23.50 21.36
N SER A 77 -8.99 -23.34 21.74
CA SER A 77 -9.86 -22.27 21.24
C SER A 77 -9.35 -20.88 21.66
N GLU A 78 -8.85 -20.71 22.89
CA GLU A 78 -8.28 -19.44 23.34
C GLU A 78 -6.97 -19.12 22.62
N ASP A 79 -6.10 -20.11 22.43
CA ASP A 79 -4.84 -19.96 21.68
C ASP A 79 -5.10 -19.57 20.22
N LEU A 80 -6.10 -20.18 19.56
CA LEU A 80 -6.54 -19.82 18.21
C LEU A 80 -7.06 -18.39 18.14
N LYS A 81 -7.95 -18.00 19.06
CA LYS A 81 -8.46 -16.62 19.16
C LYS A 81 -7.32 -15.62 19.28
N ARG A 82 -6.38 -15.87 20.20
CA ARG A 82 -5.23 -15.00 20.42
C ARG A 82 -4.35 -14.88 19.18
N SER A 83 -4.10 -16.00 18.49
CA SER A 83 -3.30 -16.01 17.27
C SER A 83 -3.97 -15.22 16.13
N CYS A 84 -5.29 -15.30 15.98
CA CYS A 84 -6.05 -14.54 14.99
C CYS A 84 -5.96 -13.04 15.25
N THR A 85 -6.24 -12.60 16.48
CA THR A 85 -6.15 -11.17 16.84
C THR A 85 -4.74 -10.63 16.58
N GLN A 86 -3.70 -11.40 16.92
CA GLN A 86 -2.31 -11.02 16.63
C GLN A 86 -1.97 -10.97 15.14
N ARG A 87 -2.59 -11.80 14.30
CA ARG A 87 -2.43 -11.72 12.84
C ARG A 87 -3.08 -10.46 12.29
N ILE A 88 -4.32 -10.17 12.70
CA ILE A 88 -5.04 -8.96 12.30
C ILE A 88 -4.27 -7.70 12.70
N GLU A 89 -3.76 -7.64 13.93
CA GLU A 89 -2.99 -6.49 14.39
C GLU A 89 -1.69 -6.30 13.60
N ARG A 90 -1.01 -7.40 13.22
CA ARG A 90 0.19 -7.33 12.38
C ARG A 90 -0.13 -6.82 10.99
N GLU A 91 -1.19 -7.34 10.37
CA GLU A 91 -1.61 -6.91 9.04
C GLU A 91 -1.94 -5.41 9.00
N ARG A 92 -2.63 -4.89 10.03
CA ARG A 92 -2.88 -3.44 10.15
C ARG A 92 -1.59 -2.63 10.25
N LYS A 93 -0.61 -3.10 11.02
CA LYS A 93 0.68 -2.42 11.17
C LYS A 93 1.47 -2.43 9.88
N GLU A 94 1.53 -3.57 9.20
CA GLU A 94 2.20 -3.72 7.91
C GLU A 94 1.55 -2.81 6.85
N ARG A 95 0.22 -2.80 6.77
CA ARG A 95 -0.52 -1.95 5.85
C ARG A 95 -0.27 -0.46 6.12
N LYS A 96 -0.36 -0.04 7.38
CA LYS A 96 -0.06 1.34 7.78
C LYS A 96 1.37 1.72 7.39
N LEU A 97 2.34 0.83 7.60
CA LEU A 97 3.73 1.08 7.27
C LEU A 97 3.95 1.16 5.76
N GLU A 98 3.26 0.33 4.98
CA GLU A 98 3.28 0.38 3.53
C GLU A 98 2.70 1.69 2.99
N ASP A 99 1.54 2.12 3.49
CA ASP A 99 0.90 3.37 3.05
C ASP A 99 1.76 4.60 3.41
N ILE A 100 2.40 4.62 4.59
CA ILE A 100 3.41 5.64 4.97
C ILE A 100 4.61 5.62 4.02
N LYS A 101 5.18 4.44 3.79
CA LYS A 101 6.35 4.27 2.92
C LYS A 101 6.03 4.75 1.50
N ASN A 102 4.90 4.36 0.95
CA ASN A 102 4.50 4.71 -0.41
C ASN A 102 4.20 6.22 -0.54
N SER A 103 3.45 6.79 0.41
CA SER A 103 3.21 8.24 0.49
C SER A 103 4.53 9.03 0.51
N LEU A 104 5.48 8.61 1.35
CA LEU A 104 6.76 9.30 1.48
C LEU A 104 7.63 9.11 0.24
N LEU A 105 7.81 7.87 -0.24
CA LEU A 105 8.70 7.57 -1.36
C LEU A 105 8.23 8.24 -2.64
N PHE A 106 6.95 8.11 -3.00
CA PHE A 106 6.45 8.69 -4.25
C PHE A 106 6.50 10.22 -4.23
N THR A 107 6.13 10.83 -3.10
CA THR A 107 6.18 12.28 -2.95
C THR A 107 7.62 12.79 -2.98
N LEU A 108 8.54 12.16 -2.22
CA LEU A 108 9.92 12.63 -2.08
C LEU A 108 10.74 12.37 -3.35
N VAL A 109 10.68 11.16 -3.91
CA VAL A 109 11.38 10.82 -5.15
C VAL A 109 10.83 11.65 -6.31
N GLY A 110 9.50 11.77 -6.42
CA GLY A 110 8.87 12.60 -7.44
C GLY A 110 9.31 14.06 -7.34
N THR A 111 9.27 14.63 -6.13
CA THR A 111 9.68 16.04 -5.90
C THR A 111 11.15 16.27 -6.24
N ILE A 112 12.05 15.38 -5.79
CA ILE A 112 13.49 15.51 -6.06
C ILE A 112 13.77 15.41 -7.56
N LEU A 113 13.21 14.40 -8.23
CA LEU A 113 13.42 14.21 -9.67
C LEU A 113 12.89 15.40 -10.45
N PHE A 114 11.69 15.90 -10.12
CA PHE A 114 11.09 17.04 -10.81
C PHE A 114 11.90 18.33 -10.58
N ALA A 115 12.29 18.60 -9.33
CA ALA A 115 13.06 19.80 -8.97
C ALA A 115 14.44 19.86 -9.65
N ILE A 116 15.05 18.70 -9.93
CA ILE A 116 16.32 18.63 -10.65
C ILE A 116 16.09 18.68 -12.16
N HIS A 117 15.27 17.77 -12.71
CA HIS A 117 15.22 17.55 -14.16
C HIS A 117 14.41 18.61 -14.90
N PHE A 118 13.39 19.22 -14.29
CA PHE A 118 12.56 20.21 -14.96
C PHE A 118 13.32 21.53 -15.26
N PRO A 119 14.09 22.11 -14.31
CA PRO A 119 14.93 23.27 -14.62
C PRO A 119 16.01 22.99 -15.66
N LEU A 120 16.60 21.78 -15.65
CA LEU A 120 17.57 21.33 -16.64
C LEU A 120 16.96 21.22 -18.04
N ALA A 121 15.76 20.61 -18.16
CA ALA A 121 15.00 20.55 -19.39
C ALA A 121 14.72 21.94 -19.96
N ARG A 122 14.26 22.86 -19.11
CA ARG A 122 13.91 24.23 -19.51
C ARG A 122 15.13 25.00 -20.01
N LYS A 123 16.27 24.90 -19.31
CA LYS A 123 17.53 25.54 -19.73
C LYS A 123 17.98 25.03 -21.10
N GLN A 124 18.04 23.71 -21.30
CA GLN A 124 18.44 23.13 -22.58
C GLN A 124 17.49 23.51 -23.73
N SER A 125 16.18 23.60 -23.48
CA SER A 125 15.22 24.01 -24.51
C SER A 125 15.27 25.50 -24.87
N HIS A 126 15.89 26.34 -24.03
CA HIS A 126 16.07 27.78 -24.28
C HIS A 126 17.42 28.10 -24.93
N ASP A 127 18.40 27.20 -24.82
CA ASP A 127 19.74 27.31 -25.44
C ASP A 127 19.80 26.65 -26.85
N ASP A 128 18.69 26.10 -27.32
CA ASP A 128 18.43 25.60 -28.69
C ASP A 128 17.66 26.65 -29.50
#